data_AF-A0A7W5LYT5-F1
#
_entry.id   AF-A0A7W5LYT5-F1
#
_cell.length_a   1.000
_cell.length_b   1.000
_cell.length_c   1.000
_cell.angle_alpha   90.00
_cell.angle_beta   90.00
_cell.angle_gamma   90.00
#
_symmetry.space_group_name_H-M   'P 1'
#
loop_
_entity.id
_entity.type
_entity.pdbx_description
1 polymer ?
#
loop_
_entity_poly.entity_id
_entity_poly.type
_entity_poly.pdbx_seq_one_letter_code
_entity_poly.pdbx_strand_id
1 'polypeptide(L)'
;MIDNPNEWISAAERIVSRALGFGVATLVITGVLWLAFYYQLIEKTALGGYPYDVTRIVCVLALGLLLVGAVAWIAKILTTILRYPLKAVVAARAEMEEKQRLRQNMSLVPKEAQLLLYAFNQQPDGRFRSPGDIGVFDHLIAARAVVSESEWSSGRTRGEFMQVHIAFRDPEGQRYLKELVDNHYSDISSDPQKVMEELTYIMRR
;
A
#
# COMPACT_ATOMS: atom_id res chain seq x y z
N MET A 1 -13.65 -3.14 28.70
CA MET A 1 -14.00 -1.98 27.85
C MET A 1 -13.22 -2.13 26.57
N ILE A 2 -13.93 -2.25 25.44
CA ILE A 2 -13.33 -2.43 24.12
C ILE A 2 -13.48 -1.09 23.41
N ASP A 3 -12.42 -0.27 23.47
CA ASP A 3 -12.37 1.10 22.96
C ASP A 3 -11.78 1.18 21.54
N ASN A 4 -12.04 0.17 20.70
CA ASN A 4 -11.59 0.17 19.31
C ASN A 4 -12.77 0.33 18.33
N PRO A 5 -12.97 1.50 17.71
CA PRO A 5 -14.09 1.74 16.80
C PRO A 5 -14.10 0.81 15.57
N ASN A 6 -12.95 0.23 15.20
CA ASN A 6 -12.88 -0.74 14.11
C ASN A 6 -13.53 -2.10 14.45
N GLU A 7 -13.56 -2.49 15.73
CA GLU A 7 -14.19 -3.76 16.14
C GLU A 7 -15.71 -3.68 16.04
N TRP A 8 -16.30 -2.53 16.41
CA TRP A 8 -17.73 -2.26 16.28
C TRP A 8 -18.20 -2.32 14.82
N ILE A 9 -17.44 -1.75 13.89
CA ILE A 9 -17.74 -1.77 12.46
C ILE A 9 -17.67 -3.21 11.93
N SER A 10 -16.67 -3.99 12.35
CA SER A 10 -16.52 -5.39 11.93
C SER A 10 -17.63 -6.31 12.46
N ALA A 11 -18.10 -6.07 13.70
CA ALA A 11 -19.19 -6.80 14.31
C ALA A 11 -20.52 -6.47 13.62
N ALA A 12 -20.77 -5.19 13.32
CA ALA A 12 -21.92 -4.74 12.56
C ALA A 12 -21.95 -5.37 11.15
N GLU A 13 -20.81 -5.42 10.44
CA GLU A 13 -20.74 -6.06 9.12
C GLU A 13 -21.07 -7.56 9.16
N ARG A 14 -20.65 -8.30 10.19
CA ARG A 14 -21.01 -9.72 10.36
C ARG A 14 -22.49 -9.95 10.65
N ILE A 15 -23.09 -9.07 11.45
CA ILE A 15 -24.53 -9.16 11.78
C ILE A 15 -25.35 -8.86 10.52
N VAL A 16 -24.99 -7.82 9.77
CA VAL A 16 -25.68 -7.43 8.53
C VAL A 16 -25.54 -8.52 7.44
N SER A 17 -24.36 -9.13 7.27
CA SER A 17 -24.17 -10.19 6.26
C SER A 17 -25.01 -11.44 6.54
N ARG A 18 -25.14 -11.83 7.82
CA ARG A 18 -26.03 -12.93 8.24
C ARG A 18 -27.51 -12.57 8.11
N ALA A 19 -27.88 -11.33 8.46
CA ALA A 19 -29.25 -10.83 8.33
C ALA A 19 -29.71 -10.72 6.87
N LEU A 20 -28.82 -10.37 5.94
CA LEU A 20 -29.11 -10.37 4.50
C LEU A 20 -29.49 -11.76 3.98
N GLY A 21 -28.75 -12.80 4.40
CA GLY A 21 -29.08 -14.19 4.02
C GLY A 21 -30.47 -14.63 4.51
N PHE A 22 -30.81 -14.28 5.75
CA PHE A 22 -32.13 -14.58 6.33
C PHE A 22 -33.25 -13.77 5.65
N GLY A 23 -33.00 -12.50 5.34
CA GLY A 23 -33.94 -11.63 4.63
C GLY A 23 -34.24 -12.11 3.22
N VAL A 24 -33.23 -12.56 2.47
CA VAL A 24 -33.41 -13.15 1.12
C VAL A 24 -34.23 -14.43 1.20
N ALA A 25 -33.91 -15.33 2.12
CA ALA A 25 -34.67 -16.58 2.29
C ALA A 25 -36.14 -16.32 2.65
N THR A 26 -36.39 -15.37 3.56
CA THR A 26 -37.74 -14.98 3.96
C THR A 26 -38.53 -14.39 2.78
N LEU A 27 -37.90 -13.50 1.99
CA LEU A 27 -38.52 -12.91 0.81
C LEU A 27 -38.89 -13.95 -0.24
N VAL A 28 -38.01 -14.92 -0.51
CA VAL A 28 -38.30 -16.01 -1.45
C VAL A 28 -39.49 -16.84 -0.96
N ILE A 29 -39.52 -17.21 0.32
CA ILE A 29 -40.62 -18.00 0.90
C ILE A 29 -41.95 -17.22 0.82
N THR A 30 -41.97 -15.96 1.26
CA THR A 30 -43.21 -15.15 1.19
C THR A 30 -43.63 -14.79 -0.23
N GLY A 31 -42.67 -14.60 -1.15
CA GLY A 31 -42.96 -14.34 -2.56
C GLY A 31 -43.57 -15.57 -3.25
N VAL A 32 -43.05 -16.77 -2.97
CA VAL A 32 -43.61 -18.05 -3.46
C VAL A 32 -45.02 -18.28 -2.89
N LEU A 33 -45.23 -18.04 -1.60
CA LEU A 33 -46.56 -18.14 -0.98
C LEU A 33 -47.55 -17.12 -1.58
N TRP A 34 -47.12 -15.88 -1.81
CA TRP A 34 -47.94 -14.86 -2.45
C TRP A 34 -48.35 -15.25 -3.87
N LEU A 35 -47.41 -15.77 -4.67
CA LEU A 35 -47.69 -16.29 -6.02
C LEU A 35 -48.64 -17.50 -5.98
N ALA A 36 -48.47 -18.42 -5.02
CA ALA A 36 -49.36 -19.57 -4.84
C ALA A 36 -50.81 -19.14 -4.54
N PHE A 37 -51.00 -18.12 -3.70
CA PHE A 37 -52.33 -17.52 -3.49
C PHE A 37 -52.84 -16.75 -4.73
N TYR A 38 -51.96 -16.04 -5.46
CA TYR A 38 -52.35 -15.27 -6.64
C TYR A 38 -52.86 -16.16 -7.78
N TYR A 39 -52.15 -17.25 -8.08
CA TYR A 39 -52.52 -18.25 -9.09
C TYR A 39 -53.59 -19.24 -8.63
N GLN A 40 -54.21 -19.03 -7.46
CA GLN A 40 -55.27 -19.88 -6.90
C GLN A 40 -54.86 -21.34 -6.65
N LEU A 41 -53.56 -21.61 -6.51
CA LEU A 41 -53.05 -22.92 -6.10
C LEU A 41 -53.38 -23.23 -4.63
N ILE A 42 -53.66 -22.19 -3.84
CA ILE A 42 -54.15 -22.27 -2.46
C ILE A 42 -55.40 -21.39 -2.35
N GLU A 43 -56.49 -21.93 -1.81
CA GLU A 43 -57.72 -21.17 -1.60
C GLU A 43 -57.50 -20.04 -0.59
N LYS A 44 -57.77 -18.80 -1.03
CA LYS A 44 -57.59 -17.58 -0.23
C LYS A 44 -58.49 -17.55 1.03
N THR A 45 -59.57 -18.33 1.03
CA THR A 45 -60.59 -18.40 2.08
C THR A 45 -60.39 -19.53 3.08
N ALA A 46 -59.46 -20.47 2.84
CA ALA A 46 -59.29 -21.67 3.66
C ALA A 46 -58.98 -21.41 5.15
N LEU A 47 -58.60 -20.18 5.50
CA LEU A 47 -58.27 -19.74 6.87
C LEU A 47 -58.80 -18.32 7.18
N GLY A 48 -59.87 -17.87 6.49
CA GLY A 48 -60.50 -16.58 6.77
C GLY A 48 -59.77 -15.34 6.20
N GLY A 49 -58.93 -15.49 5.17
CA GLY A 49 -58.28 -14.37 4.46
C GLY A 49 -57.04 -13.77 5.15
N TYR A 50 -56.93 -13.92 6.47
CA TYR A 50 -55.82 -13.40 7.27
C TYR A 50 -54.41 -13.82 6.79
N PRO A 51 -54.17 -15.07 6.36
CA PRO A 51 -52.84 -15.46 5.87
C PRO A 51 -52.43 -14.74 4.58
N TYR A 52 -53.38 -14.36 3.73
CA TYR A 52 -53.11 -13.64 2.49
C TYR A 52 -52.67 -12.20 2.77
N ASP A 53 -53.33 -11.52 3.69
CA ASP A 53 -53.00 -10.13 4.08
C ASP A 53 -51.65 -10.05 4.76
N VAL A 54 -51.35 -10.96 5.69
CA VAL A 54 -50.04 -11.07 6.34
C VAL A 54 -48.95 -11.32 5.30
N THR A 55 -49.16 -12.26 4.37
CA THR A 55 -48.17 -12.57 3.31
C THR A 55 -47.91 -11.35 2.41
N ARG A 56 -48.95 -10.58 2.06
CA ARG A 56 -48.82 -9.37 1.24
C ARG A 56 -48.03 -8.27 1.96
N ILE A 57 -48.32 -8.01 3.24
CA ILE A 57 -47.62 -7.00 4.04
C ILE A 57 -46.15 -7.39 4.20
N VAL A 58 -45.87 -8.64 4.56
CA VAL A 58 -44.50 -9.14 4.75
C VAL A 58 -43.72 -9.08 3.43
N CYS A 59 -44.34 -9.41 2.30
CA CYS A 59 -43.70 -9.32 0.99
C CYS A 59 -43.31 -7.88 0.63
N VAL A 60 -44.16 -6.89 0.92
CA VAL A 60 -43.86 -5.46 0.68
C VAL A 60 -42.72 -4.97 1.59
N LEU A 61 -42.75 -5.33 2.88
CA LEU A 61 -41.69 -4.98 3.83
C LEU A 61 -40.35 -5.61 3.44
N ALA A 62 -40.36 -6.89 3.04
CA ALA A 62 -39.18 -7.60 2.61
C ALA A 62 -38.58 -6.97 1.32
N LEU A 63 -39.44 -6.54 0.38
CA LEU A 63 -39.01 -5.88 -0.84
C LEU A 63 -38.41 -4.49 -0.57
N GLY A 64 -38.99 -3.74 0.37
CA GLY A 64 -38.43 -2.48 0.85
C GLY A 64 -37.03 -2.67 1.49
N LEU A 65 -36.86 -3.68 2.33
CA LEU A 65 -35.56 -4.01 2.94
C LEU A 65 -34.52 -4.42 1.89
N LEU A 66 -34.91 -5.19 0.87
CA LEU A 66 -34.02 -5.53 -0.25
C LEU A 66 -33.55 -4.30 -1.01
N LEU A 67 -34.45 -3.36 -1.31
CA LEU A 67 -34.09 -2.12 -2.00
C LEU A 67 -33.11 -1.28 -1.18
N VAL A 68 -33.33 -1.14 0.12
CA VAL A 68 -32.41 -0.44 1.02
C VAL A 68 -31.05 -1.15 1.05
N GLY A 69 -31.05 -2.49 1.13
CA GLY A 69 -29.83 -3.29 1.07
C GLY A 69 -29.06 -3.12 -0.25
N ALA A 70 -29.78 -3.09 -1.38
CA ALA A 70 -29.20 -2.87 -2.70
C ALA A 70 -28.57 -1.47 -2.82
N VAL A 71 -29.24 -0.42 -2.35
CA VAL A 71 -28.70 0.94 -2.34
C VAL A 71 -27.43 1.03 -1.46
N ALA A 72 -27.45 0.43 -0.27
CA ALA A 72 -26.28 0.37 0.61
C ALA A 72 -25.11 -0.38 -0.04
N TRP A 73 -25.39 -1.48 -0.74
CA TRP A 73 -24.38 -2.24 -1.48
C TRP A 73 -23.77 -1.44 -2.63
N ILE A 74 -24.59 -0.74 -3.42
CA ILE A 74 -24.14 0.15 -4.50
C ILE A 74 -23.27 1.28 -3.92
N ALA A 75 -23.68 1.90 -2.81
CA ALA A 75 -22.89 2.93 -2.14
C ALA A 75 -21.53 2.40 -1.64
N LYS A 76 -21.48 1.16 -1.13
CA LYS A 76 -20.23 0.49 -0.73
C LYS A 76 -19.31 0.25 -1.94
N ILE A 77 -19.85 -0.15 -3.08
CA ILE A 77 -19.09 -0.32 -4.32
C ILE A 77 -18.53 1.02 -4.78
N LEU A 78 -19.36 2.06 -4.86
CA LEU A 78 -18.92 3.39 -5.28
C LEU A 78 -17.79 3.92 -4.39
N THR A 79 -17.94 3.83 -3.07
CA THR A 79 -16.91 4.28 -2.12
C THR A 79 -15.63 3.45 -2.22
N THR A 80 -15.74 2.15 -2.51
CA THR A 80 -14.57 1.28 -2.72
C THR A 80 -13.83 1.66 -4.00
N ILE A 81 -14.54 1.88 -5.11
CA ILE A 81 -13.96 2.29 -6.40
C ILE A 81 -13.30 3.67 -6.27
N LEU A 82 -13.95 4.64 -5.60
CA LEU A 82 -13.41 5.99 -5.37
C LEU A 82 -12.17 6.00 -4.46
N ARG A 83 -12.01 5.01 -3.57
CA ARG A 83 -10.83 4.90 -2.69
C ARG A 83 -9.55 4.48 -3.43
N TYR A 84 -9.66 3.73 -4.52
CA TYR A 84 -8.49 3.29 -5.28
C TYR A 84 -7.65 4.43 -5.88
N PRO A 85 -8.21 5.39 -6.63
CA PRO A 85 -7.43 6.50 -7.18
C PRO A 85 -6.84 7.37 -6.07
N LEU A 86 -7.58 7.60 -4.98
CA LEU A 86 -7.07 8.35 -3.84
C LEU A 86 -5.88 7.66 -3.16
N LYS A 87 -5.95 6.34 -2.97
CA LYS A 87 -4.83 5.56 -2.42
C LYS A 87 -3.60 5.63 -3.32
N ALA A 88 -3.79 5.53 -4.64
CA ALA A 88 -2.68 5.66 -5.60
C ALA A 88 -2.03 7.04 -5.55
N VAL A 89 -2.83 8.11 -5.48
CA VAL A 89 -2.32 9.49 -5.37
C VAL A 89 -1.59 9.72 -4.04
N VAL A 90 -2.14 9.22 -2.93
CA VAL A 90 -1.49 9.34 -1.61
C VAL A 90 -0.19 8.55 -1.59
N ALA A 91 -0.14 7.34 -2.15
CA ALA A 91 1.08 6.55 -2.26
C ALA A 91 2.14 7.27 -3.11
N ALA A 92 1.76 7.85 -4.25
CA ALA A 92 2.67 8.61 -5.09
C ALA A 92 3.24 9.86 -4.38
N ARG A 93 2.41 10.58 -3.62
CA ARG A 93 2.89 11.71 -2.80
C ARG A 93 3.84 11.25 -1.70
N ALA A 94 3.51 10.18 -0.99
CA ALA A 94 4.38 9.61 0.03
C ALA A 94 5.73 9.19 -0.56
N GLU A 95 5.75 8.60 -1.76
CA GLU A 95 6.99 8.25 -2.46
C GLU A 95 7.81 9.49 -2.82
N MET A 96 7.17 10.57 -3.28
CA MET A 96 7.85 11.85 -3.57
C MET A 96 8.45 12.48 -2.31
N GLU A 97 7.69 12.51 -1.22
CA GLU A 97 8.14 13.04 0.07
C GLU A 97 9.31 12.21 0.63
N GLU A 98 9.25 10.88 0.50
CA GLU A 98 10.34 9.99 0.90
C GLU A 98 11.61 10.24 0.07
N LYS A 99 11.49 10.36 -1.26
CA LYS A 99 12.63 10.71 -2.14
C LYS A 99 13.24 12.05 -1.74
N GLN A 100 12.41 13.06 -1.49
CA GLN A 100 12.89 14.39 -1.09
C GLN A 100 13.60 14.35 0.26
N ARG A 101 13.06 13.61 1.24
CA ARG A 101 13.68 13.41 2.55
C ARG A 101 15.02 12.68 2.45
N LEU A 102 15.12 11.64 1.62
CA LEU A 102 16.37 10.92 1.41
C LEU A 102 17.44 11.81 0.75
N ARG A 103 17.06 12.63 -0.23
CA ARG A 103 17.95 13.62 -0.85
C ARG A 103 18.45 14.64 0.20
N GLN A 104 17.56 15.15 1.05
CA GLN A 104 17.95 16.04 2.16
C GLN A 104 18.92 15.37 3.13
N ASN A 105 18.65 14.13 3.54
CA ASN A 105 19.55 13.38 4.41
C ASN A 105 20.93 13.18 3.79
N MET A 106 21.01 12.99 2.46
CA MET A 106 22.28 12.81 1.75
C MET A 106 23.21 14.02 1.87
N SER A 107 22.65 15.24 1.92
CA SER A 107 23.46 16.46 2.15
C SER A 107 24.13 16.52 3.53
N LEU A 108 23.65 15.72 4.51
CA LEU A 108 24.18 15.65 5.87
C LEU A 108 25.22 14.53 6.04
N VAL A 109 25.34 13.64 5.05
CA VAL A 109 26.29 12.52 5.06
C VAL A 109 27.70 13.03 4.74
N PRO A 110 28.78 12.44 5.30
CA PRO A 110 30.16 12.83 4.99
C PRO A 110 30.46 12.78 3.48
N LYS A 111 31.36 13.64 3.02
CA LYS A 111 31.68 13.83 1.60
C LYS A 111 32.23 12.55 0.97
N GLU A 112 33.01 11.81 1.73
CA GLU A 112 33.57 10.51 1.36
C GLU A 112 32.48 9.47 1.10
N ALA A 113 31.40 9.51 1.89
CA ALA A 113 30.26 8.63 1.73
C ALA A 113 29.42 9.03 0.52
N GLN A 114 29.28 10.33 0.24
CA GLN A 114 28.65 10.82 -1.00
C GLN A 114 29.41 10.34 -2.24
N LEU A 115 30.75 10.42 -2.23
CA LEU A 115 31.61 9.92 -3.31
C LEU A 115 31.47 8.40 -3.48
N LEU A 116 31.43 7.66 -2.36
CA LEU A 116 31.24 6.21 -2.38
C LEU A 116 29.88 5.82 -2.98
N LEU A 117 28.80 6.52 -2.61
CA LEU A 117 27.48 6.32 -3.19
C LEU A 117 27.47 6.62 -4.70
N TYR A 118 28.15 7.70 -5.11
CA TYR A 118 28.26 8.07 -6.53
C TYR A 118 28.93 6.97 -7.34
N ALA A 119 30.01 6.38 -6.84
CA ALA A 119 30.68 5.26 -7.50
C ALA A 119 29.80 4.01 -7.57
N PHE A 120 29.02 3.69 -6.53
CA PHE A 120 28.05 2.58 -6.61
C PHE A 120 26.93 2.83 -7.61
N ASN A 121 26.53 4.10 -7.78
CA ASN A 121 25.49 4.49 -8.72
C ASN A 121 25.96 4.46 -10.20
N GLN A 122 27.27 4.38 -10.46
CA GLN A 122 27.81 4.17 -11.82
C GLN A 122 27.54 2.75 -12.35
N GLN A 123 27.15 1.82 -11.49
CA GLN A 123 26.83 0.46 -11.90
C GLN A 123 25.43 0.40 -12.54
N PRO A 124 25.24 -0.33 -13.66
CA PRO A 124 23.97 -0.33 -14.41
C PRO A 124 22.74 -0.63 -13.54
N ASP A 125 22.88 -1.58 -12.62
CA ASP A 125 21.79 -2.04 -11.75
C ASP A 125 21.79 -1.36 -10.37
N GLY A 126 22.77 -0.49 -10.10
CA GLY A 126 23.03 0.07 -8.77
C GLY A 126 23.30 -0.99 -7.70
N ARG A 127 23.63 -2.22 -8.12
CA ARG A 127 23.80 -3.41 -7.29
C ARG A 127 25.28 -3.69 -7.05
N PHE A 128 25.71 -3.61 -5.81
CA PHE A 128 27.11 -3.81 -5.43
C PHE A 128 27.23 -4.78 -4.26
N ARG A 129 28.44 -5.29 -4.01
CA ARG A 129 28.72 -6.07 -2.80
C ARG A 129 29.14 -5.12 -1.69
N SER A 130 28.55 -5.30 -0.50
CA SER A 130 28.91 -4.53 0.69
C SER A 130 30.43 -4.55 0.90
N PRO A 131 31.07 -3.37 0.98
CA PRO A 131 32.52 -3.28 1.13
C PRO A 131 33.01 -3.76 2.50
N GLY A 132 32.10 -4.10 3.43
CA GLY A 132 32.40 -4.55 4.78
C GLY A 132 32.32 -3.43 5.80
N ASP A 133 33.07 -3.57 6.88
CA ASP A 133 33.07 -2.64 8.02
C ASP A 133 33.91 -1.40 7.72
N ILE A 134 33.35 -0.51 6.88
CA ILE A 134 33.94 0.79 6.56
C ILE A 134 33.06 1.85 7.21
N GLY A 135 33.61 2.67 8.10
CA GLY A 135 32.84 3.69 8.82
C GLY A 135 32.09 4.65 7.90
N VAL A 136 32.68 4.96 6.74
CA VAL A 136 32.05 5.75 5.67
C VAL A 136 30.78 5.08 5.11
N PHE A 137 30.80 3.75 4.98
CA PHE A 137 29.66 2.99 4.47
C PHE A 137 28.49 2.93 5.47
N ASP A 138 28.77 2.92 6.77
CA ASP A 138 27.73 2.95 7.81
C ASP A 138 26.86 4.20 7.71
N HIS A 139 27.44 5.34 7.33
CA HIS A 139 26.68 6.57 7.10
C HIS A 139 25.66 6.43 5.96
N LEU A 140 25.98 5.64 4.92
CA LEU A 140 25.06 5.37 3.81
C LEU A 140 23.91 4.45 4.23
N ILE A 141 24.18 3.46 5.08
CA ILE A 141 23.15 2.59 5.66
C ILE A 141 22.25 3.40 6.58
N ALA A 142 22.83 4.22 7.47
CA ALA A 142 22.09 5.06 8.41
C ALA A 142 21.19 6.08 7.67
N ALA A 143 21.69 6.64 6.56
CA ALA A 143 20.92 7.53 5.70
C ALA A 143 19.90 6.82 4.79
N ARG A 144 19.82 5.47 4.84
CA ARG A 144 18.99 4.62 3.96
C ARG A 144 19.23 4.83 2.47
N ALA A 145 20.45 5.24 2.12
CA ALA A 145 20.82 5.46 0.73
C ALA A 145 21.14 4.16 -0.02
N VAL A 146 21.48 3.13 0.74
CA VAL A 146 21.71 1.76 0.27
C VAL A 146 20.83 0.82 1.07
N VAL A 147 20.27 -0.18 0.40
CA VAL A 147 19.33 -1.16 0.96
C VAL A 147 19.87 -2.56 0.70
N SER A 148 19.73 -3.46 1.67
CA SER A 148 20.07 -4.87 1.45
C SER A 148 19.03 -5.51 0.53
N GLU A 149 19.48 -6.40 -0.37
CA GLU A 149 18.54 -7.24 -1.14
C GLU A 149 17.94 -8.36 -0.30
N SER A 150 18.60 -8.76 0.81
CA SER A 150 17.99 -9.65 1.78
C SER A 150 17.03 -8.85 2.66
N GLU A 151 15.74 -9.21 2.66
CA GLU A 151 14.73 -8.70 3.62
C GLU A 151 15.10 -8.99 5.09
N TRP A 152 16.16 -9.77 5.30
CA TRP A 152 16.75 -10.16 6.57
C TRP A 152 18.19 -9.65 6.67
N SER A 153 18.41 -8.39 7.03
CA SER A 153 19.63 -8.04 7.80
C SER A 153 19.51 -6.64 8.41
N SER A 154 19.20 -6.62 9.70
CA SER A 154 19.41 -5.50 10.62
C SER A 154 20.88 -5.40 11.09
N GLY A 155 21.84 -5.93 10.34
CA GLY A 155 23.23 -6.06 10.78
C GLY A 155 24.24 -6.10 9.64
N ARG A 156 25.44 -5.59 9.92
CA ARG A 156 26.60 -5.53 9.03
C ARG A 156 27.02 -6.93 8.58
N THR A 157 26.70 -7.32 7.36
CA THR A 157 27.23 -8.56 6.78
C THR A 157 28.07 -8.24 5.53
N ARG A 158 29.38 -8.36 5.70
CA ARG A 158 30.39 -8.13 4.65
C ARG A 158 30.11 -9.03 3.45
N GLY A 159 30.13 -8.45 2.24
CA GLY A 159 29.94 -9.20 1.00
C GLY A 159 28.48 -9.52 0.63
N GLU A 160 27.49 -9.06 1.40
CA GLU A 160 26.08 -9.11 0.99
C GLU A 160 25.82 -8.24 -0.25
N PHE A 161 24.88 -8.68 -1.07
CA PHE A 161 24.39 -7.87 -2.19
C PHE A 161 23.49 -6.76 -1.68
N MET A 162 23.86 -5.54 -2.03
CA MET A 162 23.15 -4.33 -1.67
C MET A 162 22.82 -3.54 -2.93
N GLN A 163 21.81 -2.70 -2.83
CA GLN A 163 21.35 -1.86 -3.91
C GLN A 163 21.24 -0.40 -3.47
N VAL A 164 21.65 0.50 -4.36
CA VAL A 164 21.40 1.95 -4.21
C VAL A 164 19.89 2.20 -4.24
N HIS A 165 19.40 2.99 -3.29
CA HIS A 165 17.98 3.32 -3.19
C HIS A 165 17.48 4.00 -4.47
N ILE A 166 16.24 3.70 -4.87
CA ILE A 166 15.65 4.22 -6.13
C ILE A 166 15.67 5.75 -6.23
N ALA A 167 15.64 6.44 -5.09
CA ALA A 167 15.72 7.90 -4.96
C ALA A 167 17.00 8.55 -5.53
N PHE A 168 18.06 7.76 -5.70
CA PHE A 168 19.35 8.20 -6.26
C PHE A 168 19.64 7.58 -7.63
N ARG A 169 18.87 6.56 -8.03
CA ARG A 169 19.00 5.89 -9.34
C ARG A 169 18.23 6.59 -10.45
N ASP A 170 17.22 7.39 -10.10
CA ASP A 170 16.48 8.17 -11.08
C ASP A 170 17.34 9.31 -11.66
N PRO A 171 17.04 9.81 -12.89
CA PRO A 171 17.87 10.81 -13.54
C PRO A 171 18.06 12.10 -12.71
N GLU A 172 17.05 12.48 -11.92
CA GLU A 172 17.14 13.61 -10.99
C GLU A 172 18.08 13.32 -9.82
N GLY A 173 17.95 12.15 -9.18
CA GLY A 173 18.81 11.74 -8.08
C GLY A 173 20.26 11.58 -8.51
N GLN A 174 20.50 11.09 -9.73
CA GLN A 174 21.84 11.03 -10.33
C GLN A 174 22.46 12.41 -10.53
N ARG A 175 21.69 13.38 -11.05
CA ARG A 175 22.15 14.77 -11.20
C ARG A 175 22.44 15.41 -9.85
N TYR A 176 21.55 15.21 -8.87
CA TYR A 176 21.72 15.73 -7.51
C TYR A 176 22.97 15.16 -6.82
N LEU A 177 23.17 13.84 -6.92
CA LEU A 177 24.35 13.18 -6.35
C LEU A 177 25.63 13.66 -7.03
N LYS A 178 25.60 13.83 -8.35
CA LYS A 178 26.73 14.40 -9.09
C LYS A 178 27.05 15.82 -8.63
N GLU A 179 26.05 16.69 -8.48
CA GLU A 179 26.22 18.06 -8.01
C GLU A 179 26.85 18.11 -6.60
N LEU A 180 26.39 17.24 -5.69
CA LEU A 180 26.99 17.11 -4.35
C LEU A 180 28.47 16.71 -4.41
N VAL A 181 28.81 15.75 -5.26
CA VAL A 181 30.21 15.31 -5.44
C VAL A 181 31.05 16.39 -6.13
N ASP A 182 30.53 17.04 -7.17
CA ASP A 182 31.22 18.12 -7.90
C ASP A 182 31.57 19.30 -6.98
N ASN A 183 30.72 19.61 -5.99
CA ASN A 183 30.97 20.65 -4.99
C ASN A 183 32.19 20.38 -4.08
N HIS A 184 32.67 19.13 -4.03
CA HIS A 184 33.74 18.70 -3.13
C HIS A 184 34.92 18.03 -3.84
N TYR A 185 34.69 17.47 -5.03
CA TYR A 185 35.62 16.68 -5.81
C TYR A 185 35.54 17.04 -7.31
N SER A 186 35.43 18.33 -7.63
CA SER A 186 35.32 18.86 -9.01
C SER A 186 36.39 18.33 -9.97
N ASP A 187 37.59 18.07 -9.44
CA ASP A 187 38.77 17.69 -10.22
C ASP A 187 38.84 16.17 -10.50
N ILE A 188 37.98 15.40 -9.83
CA ILE A 188 38.00 13.93 -9.79
C ILE A 188 36.70 13.37 -10.39
N SER A 189 35.56 14.03 -10.18
CA SER A 189 34.23 13.53 -10.55
C SER A 189 34.00 13.30 -12.05
N SER A 190 34.82 13.92 -12.89
CA SER A 190 34.81 13.79 -14.36
C SER A 190 35.64 12.62 -14.89
N ASP A 191 36.48 12.01 -14.04
CA ASP A 191 37.35 10.88 -14.41
C ASP A 191 37.07 9.67 -13.50
N PRO A 192 36.41 8.62 -14.03
CA PRO A 192 36.10 7.40 -13.28
C PRO A 192 37.33 6.72 -12.66
N GLN A 193 38.51 6.84 -13.28
CA GLN A 193 39.74 6.23 -12.74
C GLN A 193 40.18 6.95 -11.47
N LYS A 194 40.18 8.28 -11.47
CA LYS A 194 40.53 9.08 -10.29
C LYS A 194 39.54 8.91 -9.14
N VAL A 195 38.25 8.75 -9.45
CA VAL A 195 37.22 8.44 -8.43
C VAL A 195 37.57 7.12 -7.72
N MET A 196 37.96 6.10 -8.47
CA MET A 196 38.33 4.80 -7.90
C MET A 196 39.63 4.85 -7.11
N GLU A 197 40.62 5.65 -7.53
CA GLU A 197 41.86 5.87 -6.79
C GLU A 197 41.60 6.54 -5.43
N GLU A 198 40.80 7.61 -5.42
CA GLU A 198 40.44 8.35 -4.21
C GLU A 198 39.62 7.47 -3.24
N LEU A 199 38.68 6.68 -3.78
CA LEU A 199 37.94 5.71 -2.98
C LEU A 199 38.86 4.63 -2.40
N THR A 200 39.83 4.14 -3.17
CA THR A 200 40.79 3.15 -2.67
C THR A 200 41.63 3.72 -1.54
N TYR A 201 41.98 5.00 -1.60
CA TYR A 201 42.67 5.70 -0.51
C TYR A 201 41.78 5.80 0.74
N ILE A 202 40.54 6.25 0.58
CA ILE A 202 39.55 6.38 1.68
C ILE A 202 39.27 5.03 2.34
N MET A 203 39.12 3.96 1.56
CA MET A 203 38.82 2.62 2.07
C MET A 203 39.99 1.94 2.82
N ARG A 204 41.22 2.47 2.70
CA ARG A 204 42.41 1.96 3.40
C ARG A 204 42.68 2.64 4.74
N ARG A 205 41.96 3.72 5.05
CA ARG A 205 42.14 4.55 6.23
C ARG A 205 41.16 4.17 7.34
#